data_AF-A0A1I7C6W9-F1
#
_entry.id   AF-A0A1I7C6W9-F1
#
_cell.length_a   1.000
_cell.length_b   1.000
_cell.length_c   1.000
_cell.angle_alpha   90.00
_cell.angle_beta   90.00
_cell.angle_gamma   90.00
#
_symmetry.space_group_name_H-M   'P 1'
#
loop_
_entity.id
_entity.type
_entity.pdbx_description
1 polymer ?
#
loop_
_entity_poly.entity_id
_entity_poly.type
_entity_poly.pdbx_seq_one_letter_code
_entity_poly.pdbx_strand_id
1 'polypeptide(L)'
;MRTLIGAVAAVLMISSAAYAAEAEGHIKKINRDALTITLEDGKSYKLPDEFDVAALKEGMDIVLAYDEVGGVNQITDMQLPE
;
A
#
# COMPACT_ATOMS: atom_id res chain seq x y z
N MET A 1 -11.44 -49.75 22.80
CA MET A 1 -10.42 -48.87 23.43
C MET A 1 -9.48 -48.45 22.31
N ARG A 2 -9.72 -47.33 21.63
CA ARG A 2 -9.35 -45.95 22.03
C ARG A 2 -7.83 -45.77 22.00
N THR A 3 -7.31 -45.29 20.88
CA THR A 3 -6.20 -44.32 20.73
C THR A 3 -5.74 -44.40 19.26
N LEU A 4 -6.42 -43.76 18.30
CA LEU A 4 -6.29 -42.32 18.01
C LEU A 4 -4.84 -41.83 18.16
N ILE A 5 -3.96 -42.25 17.24
CA ILE A 5 -2.67 -41.60 16.99
C ILE A 5 -2.56 -41.32 15.48
N GLY A 6 -3.55 -40.61 14.96
CA GLY A 6 -3.42 -39.89 13.70
C GLY A 6 -3.31 -38.43 14.06
N ALA A 7 -2.10 -37.97 14.39
CA ALA A 7 -1.85 -36.58 14.72
C ALA A 7 -2.18 -35.74 13.48
N VAL A 8 -3.35 -35.12 13.52
CA VAL A 8 -3.80 -34.07 12.60
C VAL A 8 -2.85 -32.89 12.76
N ALA A 9 -1.79 -32.89 11.99
CA ALA A 9 -0.98 -31.69 11.74
C ALA A 9 -1.59 -30.96 10.53
N ALA A 10 -2.87 -30.56 10.65
CA ALA A 10 -3.44 -29.56 9.76
C ALA A 10 -2.91 -28.20 10.23
N VAL A 11 -1.67 -27.91 9.85
CA VAL A 11 -1.08 -26.58 10.00
C VAL A 11 -1.88 -25.68 9.06
N LEU A 12 -2.92 -25.04 9.60
CA LEU A 12 -3.61 -23.93 8.97
C LEU A 12 -2.58 -22.84 8.75
N MET A 13 -1.95 -22.85 7.58
CA MET A 13 -1.23 -21.69 7.07
C MET A 13 -2.29 -20.63 6.84
N ILE A 14 -2.48 -19.78 7.85
CA ILE A 14 -3.21 -18.53 7.71
C ILE A 14 -2.33 -17.67 6.79
N SER A 15 -2.54 -17.82 5.49
CA SER A 15 -2.04 -16.88 4.49
C SER A 15 -2.76 -15.57 4.75
N SER A 16 -2.15 -14.69 5.55
CA SER A 16 -2.49 -13.28 5.55
C SER A 16 -2.22 -12.77 4.15
N ALA A 17 -3.25 -12.77 3.30
CA ALA A 17 -3.19 -12.06 2.04
C ALA A 17 -2.91 -10.59 2.40
N ALA A 18 -1.74 -10.09 2.01
CA ALA A 18 -1.49 -8.66 1.95
C ALA A 18 -2.40 -8.13 0.84
N TYR A 19 -3.54 -7.58 1.25
CA TYR A 19 -4.42 -6.88 0.33
C TYR A 19 -3.85 -5.48 0.17
N ALA A 20 -3.26 -5.21 -0.99
CA ALA A 20 -2.99 -3.85 -1.41
C ALA A 20 -4.32 -3.11 -1.51
N ALA A 21 -4.45 -2.03 -0.75
CA ALA A 21 -5.59 -1.14 -0.81
C ALA A 21 -5.35 -0.12 -1.93
N GLU A 22 -6.42 0.27 -2.62
CA GLU A 22 -6.36 1.31 -3.64
C GLU A 22 -6.92 2.62 -3.09
N ALA A 23 -6.32 3.74 -3.48
CA ALA A 23 -6.78 5.08 -3.18
C ALA A 23 -6.77 5.92 -4.46
N GLU A 24 -7.87 6.61 -4.71
CA GLU A 24 -8.03 7.57 -5.79
C GLU A 24 -8.15 8.97 -5.17
N GLY A 25 -7.47 9.95 -5.75
CA GLY A 25 -7.70 11.33 -5.39
C GLY A 25 -6.63 12.28 -5.91
N HIS A 26 -6.81 13.55 -5.57
CA HIS A 26 -5.90 14.60 -5.99
C HIS A 26 -4.69 14.72 -5.05
N ILE A 27 -3.52 14.93 -5.63
CA ILE A 27 -2.30 15.21 -4.86
C ILE A 27 -2.42 16.59 -4.22
N LYS A 28 -2.53 16.65 -2.91
CA LYS A 28 -2.59 17.92 -2.16
C LYS A 28 -1.21 18.50 -1.90
N LYS A 29 -0.24 17.64 -1.58
CA LYS A 29 1.13 18.04 -1.24
C LYS A 29 2.12 16.95 -1.59
N ILE A 30 3.29 17.35 -2.06
CA ILE A 30 4.40 16.44 -2.39
C ILE A 30 5.60 16.77 -1.50
N ASN A 31 6.09 15.79 -0.75
CA ASN A 31 7.28 15.91 0.06
C ASN A 31 8.41 15.07 -0.53
N ARG A 32 9.34 15.76 -1.22
CA ARG A 32 10.49 15.14 -1.89
C ARG A 32 11.56 14.68 -0.92
N ASP A 33 11.70 15.35 0.24
CA ASP A 33 12.68 14.98 1.26
C ASP A 33 12.31 13.69 1.99
N ALA A 34 11.00 13.49 2.23
CA ALA A 34 10.48 12.31 2.91
C ALA A 34 9.98 11.22 1.95
N LEU A 35 10.03 11.45 0.62
CA LEU A 35 9.43 10.60 -0.41
C LEU A 35 7.98 10.23 -0.07
N THR A 36 7.19 11.22 0.33
CA THR A 36 5.78 11.04 0.71
C THR A 36 4.88 12.01 -0.02
N ILE A 37 3.67 11.57 -0.36
CA ILE A 37 2.61 12.42 -0.91
C ILE A 37 1.44 12.44 0.04
N THR A 38 0.76 13.58 0.10
CA THR A 38 -0.48 13.74 0.82
C THR A 38 -1.58 13.91 -0.21
N LEU A 39 -2.57 13.02 -0.18
CA LEU A 39 -3.77 13.14 -1.00
C LEU A 39 -4.78 14.09 -0.33
N GLU A 40 -5.78 14.53 -1.08
CA GLU A 40 -6.83 15.41 -0.54
C GLU A 40 -7.70 14.76 0.53
N ASP A 41 -7.71 13.44 0.62
CA ASP A 41 -8.33 12.68 1.72
C ASP A 41 -7.65 12.91 3.08
N GLY A 42 -6.48 13.57 3.09
CA GLY A 42 -5.69 13.87 4.28
C GLY A 42 -4.75 12.75 4.70
N LYS A 43 -4.69 11.65 3.96
CA LYS A 43 -3.76 10.55 4.19
C LYS A 43 -2.43 10.83 3.50
N SER A 44 -1.37 10.34 4.13
CA SER A 44 -0.02 10.40 3.57
C SER A 44 0.43 9.01 3.15
N TYR A 45 1.07 8.95 1.99
CA TYR A 45 1.50 7.74 1.33
C TYR A 45 2.97 7.84 1.00
N LYS A 46 3.72 6.77 1.27
CA LYS A 46 5.15 6.71 1.01
C LYS A 46 5.40 6.18 -0.40
N LEU A 47 6.08 6.99 -1.20
CA LEU A 47 6.49 6.64 -2.55
C LEU A 47 7.57 5.56 -2.52
N PRO A 48 7.62 4.69 -3.54
CA PRO A 48 8.77 3.82 -3.77
C PRO A 48 10.04 4.67 -3.96
N ASP A 49 11.19 4.18 -3.48
CA ASP A 49 12.47 4.88 -3.62
C ASP A 49 12.88 5.12 -5.09
N GLU A 50 12.36 4.29 -6.00
CA GLU A 50 12.59 4.38 -7.45
C GLU A 50 11.58 5.28 -8.17
N PHE A 51 10.57 5.82 -7.47
CA PHE A 51 9.52 6.60 -8.12
C PHE A 51 9.96 8.04 -8.38
N ASP A 52 9.72 8.50 -9.60
CA ASP A 52 10.15 9.82 -10.04
C ASP A 52 9.20 10.91 -9.55
N VAL A 53 9.50 11.50 -8.39
CA VAL A 53 8.69 12.55 -7.75
C VAL A 53 8.56 13.81 -8.63
N ALA A 54 9.39 13.95 -9.67
CA ALA A 54 9.28 15.03 -10.66
C ALA A 54 8.07 14.88 -11.59
N ALA A 55 7.57 13.65 -11.78
CA ALA A 55 6.37 13.39 -12.58
C ALA A 55 5.08 13.81 -11.86
N LEU A 56 5.14 14.02 -10.54
CA LEU A 56 3.99 14.39 -9.72
C LEU A 56 3.82 15.91 -9.63
N LYS A 57 2.58 16.36 -9.70
CA LYS A 57 2.19 17.75 -9.49
C LYS A 57 1.00 17.82 -8.54
N GLU A 58 0.98 18.86 -7.71
CA GLU A 58 -0.17 19.15 -6.87
C GLU A 58 -1.40 19.45 -7.75
N GLY A 59 -2.56 18.89 -7.36
CA GLY A 59 -3.80 18.95 -8.10
C GLY A 59 -3.95 17.88 -9.19
N MET A 60 -2.95 17.01 -9.41
CA MET A 60 -3.13 15.85 -10.28
C MET A 60 -4.08 14.84 -9.64
N ASP A 61 -5.08 14.42 -10.39
CA ASP A 61 -5.87 13.23 -10.11
C ASP A 61 -4.99 11.99 -10.32
N ILE A 62 -4.84 11.12 -9.33
CA ILE A 62 -4.07 9.88 -9.47
C ILE A 62 -4.79 8.73 -8.81
N VAL A 63 -4.54 7.52 -9.30
CA VAL A 63 -4.94 6.28 -8.64
C VAL A 63 -3.67 5.60 -8.15
N LEU A 64 -3.60 5.26 -6.88
CA LEU A 64 -2.47 4.56 -6.29
C LEU A 64 -2.92 3.30 -5.56
N ALA A 65 -2.12 2.25 -5.65
CA ALA A 65 -2.21 1.08 -4.81
C ALA A 65 -1.16 1.20 -3.70
N TYR A 66 -1.53 0.83 -2.48
CA TYR A 66 -0.66 0.87 -1.33
C TYR A 66 -0.87 -0.34 -0.43
N ASP A 67 0.21 -0.78 0.20
CA ASP A 67 0.17 -1.77 1.28
C ASP A 67 0.41 -1.08 2.62
N GLU A 68 -0.40 -1.43 3.61
CA GLU A 68 -0.15 -1.01 4.99
C GLU A 68 0.83 -1.98 5.64
N VAL A 69 2.11 -1.61 5.66
CA VAL A 69 3.16 -2.41 6.30
C VAL A 69 3.54 -1.76 7.62
N GLY A 70 3.08 -2.34 8.73
CA GLY A 70 3.40 -1.84 10.08
C GLY A 70 2.84 -0.44 10.38
N GLY A 71 1.69 -0.08 9.79
CA GLY A 71 1.04 1.22 9.95
C GLY A 71 1.55 2.32 9.03
N VAL A 72 2.40 1.98 8.06
CA VAL A 72 2.85 2.89 6.99
C VAL A 72 2.18 2.49 5.69
N ASN A 73 1.50 3.42 5.04
CA ASN A 73 0.93 3.22 3.70
C ASN A 73 2.06 3.34 2.66
N GLN A 74 2.60 2.20 2.25
CA GLN A 74 3.63 2.13 1.23
C GLN A 74 2.99 1.96 -0.13
N ILE A 75 3.18 2.92 -1.03
CA ILE A 75 2.70 2.83 -2.40
C ILE A 75 3.42 1.68 -3.08
N THR A 76 2.66 0.78 -3.67
CA THR A 76 3.14 -0.36 -4.45
C THR A 76 2.99 -0.12 -5.94
N ASP A 77 1.95 0.62 -6.34
CA ASP A 77 1.71 1.01 -7.72
C ASP A 77 1.06 2.39 -7.79
N MET A 78 1.29 3.11 -8.88
CA MET A 78 0.66 4.41 -9.12
C MET A 78 0.38 4.61 -10.61
N GLN A 79 -0.89 4.85 -10.91
CA GLN A 79 -1.37 5.20 -12.23
C GLN A 79 -1.56 6.71 -12.32
N LEU A 80 -0.84 7.32 -13.27
CA LEU A 80 -1.02 8.72 -13.63
C LEU A 80 -2.08 8.84 -14.75
N PRO A 81 -2.88 9.91 -14.76
CA PRO A 81 -3.79 10.23 -15.85
C PRO A 81 -2.99 10.64 -17.09
N GLU A 82 -3.51 10.32 -18.28
CA GLU A 82 -2.86 10.65 -19.57
C GLU A 82 -2.72 12.16 -19.84
#